data_AF-A0A182EZ59-F1
#
_entry.id   AF-A0A182EZ59-F1
#
_cell.length_a   1.000
_cell.length_b   1.000
_cell.length_c   1.000
_cell.angle_alpha   90.00
_cell.angle_beta   90.00
_cell.angle_gamma   90.00
#
_symmetry.space_group_name_H-M   'P 1'
#
loop_
_entity.id
_entity.type
_entity.pdbx_description
1 polymer ?
#
loop_
_entity_poly.entity_id
_entity_poly.type
_entity_poly.pdbx_seq_one_letter_code
_entity_poly.pdbx_strand_id
1 'polypeptide(L)'
;MGIMAYHPMVQPGPQESECLGLKIDNPCIEANCQGMCILSKDSDGFGIGYRCVCPIGQKLIDGKRCIDSTDYLLFSSNKIVRGIFPEMVQNSLSEAILPISPVSQRRIGMYFEVECDIHGNSFFYADIMDNTVY
;
A
#
# COMPACT_ATOMS: atom_id res chain seq x y z
N MET A 1 -16.40 19.25 -0.90
CA MET A 1 -15.72 19.95 -2.02
C MET A 1 -14.53 20.67 -1.44
N GLY A 2 -13.32 20.37 -1.92
CA GLY A 2 -12.10 21.08 -1.52
C GLY A 2 -11.77 22.16 -2.53
N ILE A 3 -11.29 23.33 -2.08
CA ILE A 3 -10.71 24.36 -2.93
C ILE A 3 -9.20 24.19 -2.85
N MET A 4 -8.52 24.15 -4.00
CA MET A 4 -7.07 24.06 -4.10
C MET A 4 -6.57 25.18 -5.02
N ALA A 5 -5.43 25.78 -4.68
CA ALA A 5 -4.76 26.71 -5.57
C ALA A 5 -3.99 25.95 -6.66
N TYR A 6 -4.17 26.36 -7.92
CA TYR A 6 -3.46 25.80 -9.06
C TYR A 6 -2.40 26.79 -9.55
N HIS A 7 -1.16 26.60 -9.12
CA HIS A 7 -0.02 27.45 -9.49
C HIS A 7 1.30 26.68 -9.26
N PRO A 8 2.36 26.83 -10.08
CA PRO A 8 3.63 26.11 -9.88
C PRO A 8 4.22 26.29 -8.46
N MET A 9 4.05 27.46 -7.86
CA MET A 9 4.53 27.73 -6.49
C MET A 9 3.78 26.96 -5.38
N VAL A 10 2.70 26.23 -5.68
CA VAL A 10 2.09 25.31 -4.70
C VAL A 10 2.82 23.98 -4.61
N GLN A 11 3.78 23.73 -5.51
CA GLN A 11 4.62 22.53 -5.56
C GLN A 11 6.07 22.93 -5.93
N PRO A 12 6.77 23.68 -5.07
CA PRO A 12 8.12 24.14 -5.35
C PRO A 12 9.07 22.94 -5.47
N GLY A 13 9.98 23.02 -6.45
CA GLY A 13 10.97 21.99 -6.74
C GLY A 13 12.40 22.45 -6.43
N PRO A 14 13.39 21.70 -6.91
CA PRO A 14 14.80 22.02 -6.67
C PRO A 14 15.24 23.37 -7.25
N GLN A 15 14.61 23.84 -8.33
CA GLN A 15 14.97 25.09 -8.99
C GLN A 15 14.64 26.33 -8.14
N GLU A 16 13.64 26.22 -7.27
CA GLU A 16 13.20 27.29 -6.39
C GLU A 16 13.98 27.34 -5.06
N SER A 17 14.89 26.39 -4.82
CA SER A 17 15.65 26.27 -3.57
C SER A 17 16.42 27.54 -3.21
N GLU A 18 17.07 28.17 -4.21
CA GLU A 18 17.88 29.38 -4.04
C GLU A 18 17.00 30.58 -3.67
N CYS A 19 15.90 30.79 -4.39
CA CYS A 19 14.97 31.89 -4.13
C CYS A 19 14.27 31.77 -2.77
N LEU A 20 14.05 30.55 -2.28
CA LEU A 20 13.39 30.28 -1.00
C LEU A 20 14.36 30.15 0.18
N GLY A 21 15.67 30.08 -0.06
CA GLY A 21 16.68 29.83 0.98
C GLY A 21 16.51 28.48 1.68
N LEU A 22 15.88 27.51 1.02
CA LEU A 22 15.56 26.18 1.54
C LEU A 22 16.09 25.14 0.57
N LYS A 23 16.84 24.14 1.04
CA LYS A 23 17.27 23.02 0.19
C LYS A 23 16.06 22.14 -0.13
N ILE A 24 15.65 22.12 -1.39
CA ILE A 24 14.58 21.24 -1.89
C ILE A 24 15.23 20.15 -2.73
N ASP A 25 15.46 19.00 -2.13
CA ASP A 25 15.97 17.81 -2.79
C ASP A 25 15.02 16.63 -2.61
N ASN A 26 14.94 15.80 -3.66
CA ASN A 26 14.19 14.56 -3.62
C ASN A 26 15.17 13.38 -3.53
N PRO A 27 15.37 12.79 -2.34
CA PRO A 27 16.29 11.67 -2.16
C PRO A 27 15.85 10.40 -2.93
N CYS A 28 14.61 10.35 -3.44
CA CYS A 28 14.15 9.24 -4.27
C CYS A 28 14.76 9.24 -5.68
N ILE A 29 15.39 10.33 -6.15
CA ILE A 29 16.01 10.39 -7.48
C ILE A 29 17.16 9.37 -7.60
N GLU A 30 17.93 9.20 -6.53
CA GLU A 30 19.06 8.25 -6.47
C GLU A 30 18.70 6.96 -5.72
N ALA A 31 17.45 6.81 -5.29
CA ALA A 31 16.99 5.65 -4.54
C ALA A 31 16.76 4.45 -5.46
N ASN A 32 17.47 3.36 -5.20
CA ASN A 32 17.28 2.08 -5.90
C ASN A 32 16.20 1.22 -5.22
N CYS A 33 14.97 1.73 -5.11
CA CYS A 33 13.82 0.97 -4.62
C CYS A 33 13.23 0.10 -5.76
N GLN A 34 12.96 -1.18 -5.50
CA GLN A 34 12.24 -2.03 -6.45
C GLN A 34 10.74 -1.67 -6.51
N GLY A 35 10.16 -1.34 -5.35
CA GLY A 35 8.78 -0.89 -5.22
C GLY A 35 8.66 0.63 -5.31
N MET A 36 7.95 1.23 -4.35
CA MET A 36 7.77 2.67 -4.27
C MET A 36 8.82 3.30 -3.34
N CYS A 37 9.25 4.52 -3.66
CA CYS A 37 10.08 5.34 -2.78
C CYS A 37 9.19 6.38 -2.09
N ILE A 38 9.17 6.37 -0.76
CA ILE A 38 8.36 7.28 0.05
C ILE A 38 9.29 8.19 0.85
N LEU A 39 9.07 9.50 0.74
CA LEU A 39 9.79 10.48 1.55
C LEU A 39 9.51 10.25 3.03
N SER A 40 10.57 10.31 3.84
CA SER A 40 10.51 10.14 5.28
C SER A 40 11.41 11.17 5.97
N LYS A 41 11.40 11.18 7.30
CA LYS A 41 12.48 11.83 8.03
C LYS A 41 13.77 11.06 7.78
N ASP A 42 14.87 11.79 7.69
CA ASP A 42 16.20 11.21 7.65
C ASP A 42 16.53 10.50 8.98
N SER A 43 17.52 9.60 9.00
CA SER A 43 17.92 8.85 10.19
C SER A 43 18.34 9.76 11.35
N ASP A 44 18.89 10.93 11.02
CA ASP A 44 19.32 11.93 11.99
C ASP A 44 18.19 12.88 12.41
N GLY A 45 16.99 12.75 11.82
CA GLY A 45 15.77 13.47 12.20
C GLY A 45 15.71 14.95 11.80
N PHE A 46 16.81 15.52 11.31
CA PHE A 46 16.91 16.93 10.89
C PHE A 46 16.78 17.13 9.37
N GLY A 47 16.83 16.06 8.57
CA GLY A 47 16.81 16.09 7.10
C GLY A 47 15.62 15.36 6.47
N ILE A 48 15.54 15.45 5.13
CA ILE A 48 14.61 14.67 4.30
C ILE A 48 15.31 13.38 3.89
N GLY A 49 14.76 12.25 4.32
CA GLY A 49 15.21 10.92 3.93
C GLY A 49 14.19 10.22 3.04
N TYR A 50 14.42 8.94 2.79
CA TYR A 50 13.47 8.09 2.09
C TYR A 50 13.43 6.69 2.72
N ARG A 51 12.32 6.00 2.44
CA ARG A 51 12.18 4.56 2.68
C ARG A 51 11.57 3.91 1.46
N CYS A 52 12.06 2.72 1.10
CA CYS A 52 11.40 1.90 0.10
C CYS A 52 10.20 1.18 0.72
N VAL A 53 9.15 0.99 -0.06
CA VAL A 53 7.97 0.21 0.33
C VAL A 53 7.54 -0.67 -0.83
N CYS A 54 6.93 -1.81 -0.52
CA CYS A 54 6.44 -2.73 -1.52
C CYS A 54 4.94 -2.55 -1.77
N PRO A 55 4.46 -2.93 -2.97
CA PRO A 55 3.02 -3.08 -3.24
C PRO A 55 2.34 -4.06 -2.27
N ILE A 56 1.01 -4.00 -2.26
CA ILE A 56 0.17 -4.96 -1.52
C ILE A 56 0.50 -6.39 -1.97
N GLY A 57 0.62 -7.32 -1.01
CA GLY A 57 1.01 -8.71 -1.26
C GLY A 57 2.50 -8.99 -1.29
N GLN A 58 3.34 -7.95 -1.19
CA GLN A 58 4.79 -8.10 -1.18
C GLN A 58 5.41 -7.62 0.12
N LYS A 59 6.46 -8.33 0.56
CA LYS A 59 7.29 -7.95 1.71
C LYS A 59 8.58 -7.31 1.24
N LEU A 60 9.02 -6.29 1.98
CA LEU A 60 10.28 -5.60 1.74
C LEU A 60 11.44 -6.39 2.35
N ILE A 61 12.46 -6.68 1.54
CA ILE A 61 13.70 -7.37 1.92
C ILE A 61 14.88 -6.44 1.65
N ASP A 62 15.88 -6.48 2.54
CA ASP A 62 17.09 -5.64 2.50
C ASP A 62 16.81 -4.13 2.42
N GLY A 63 15.62 -3.71 2.82
CA GLY A 63 15.18 -2.31 2.75
C GLY A 63 14.95 -1.75 1.34
N LYS A 64 15.05 -2.56 0.28
CA LYS A 64 14.96 -2.09 -1.12
C LYS A 64 14.21 -3.01 -2.08
N ARG A 65 14.26 -4.32 -1.86
CA ARG A 65 13.69 -5.34 -2.78
C ARG A 65 12.33 -5.81 -2.30
N CYS A 66 11.47 -6.20 -3.22
CA CYS A 66 10.13 -6.70 -2.95
C CYS A 66 10.02 -8.16 -3.38
N ILE A 67 9.52 -9.00 -2.47
CA ILE A 67 9.25 -10.41 -2.74
C ILE A 67 7.79 -10.71 -2.43
N ASP A 68 7.21 -11.64 -3.20
CA ASP A 68 5.89 -12.17 -2.90
C ASP A 68 5.94 -12.96 -1.59
N SER A 69 4.93 -12.79 -0.75
CA SER A 69 4.82 -13.48 0.53
C SER A 69 3.61 -14.39 0.54
N THR A 70 3.86 -15.69 0.73
CA THR A 70 2.81 -16.71 0.93
C THR A 70 2.36 -16.82 2.38
N ASP A 71 3.06 -16.15 3.30
CA ASP A 71 2.75 -16.14 4.72
C ASP A 71 1.83 -14.96 5.05
N TYR A 72 0.52 -15.21 4.99
CA TYR A 72 -0.54 -14.26 5.29
C TYR A 72 -1.75 -14.96 5.93
N LEU A 73 -2.53 -14.19 6.69
CA LEU A 73 -3.82 -14.59 7.24
C LEU A 73 -4.92 -14.04 6.35
N LEU A 74 -5.82 -14.92 5.91
CA LEU A 74 -6.97 -14.58 5.09
C LEU A 74 -8.24 -14.71 5.91
N PHE A 75 -9.09 -13.69 5.88
CA PHE A 75 -10.36 -13.69 6.61
C PHE A 75 -11.44 -12.89 5.88
N SER A 76 -12.70 -13.27 6.12
CA SER A 76 -13.89 -12.61 5.62
C SER A 76 -14.64 -11.91 6.76
N SER A 77 -15.48 -10.96 6.39
CA SER A 77 -16.45 -10.30 7.27
C SER A 77 -17.66 -9.85 6.45
N ASN A 78 -18.68 -9.29 7.12
CA ASN A 78 -19.92 -8.87 6.47
C ASN A 78 -19.75 -7.98 5.23
N LYS A 79 -18.64 -7.27 5.04
CA LYS A 79 -18.45 -6.34 3.91
C LYS A 79 -17.07 -6.37 3.28
N ILE A 80 -16.16 -7.21 3.77
CA ILE A 80 -14.79 -7.21 3.24
C ILE A 80 -14.17 -8.60 3.35
N VAL A 81 -13.43 -9.00 2.33
CA VAL A 81 -12.43 -10.07 2.42
C VAL A 81 -11.06 -9.41 2.48
N ARG A 82 -10.22 -9.80 3.43
CA ARG A 82 -8.90 -9.20 3.66
C ARG A 82 -7.83 -10.26 3.87
N GLY A 83 -6.64 -9.97 3.37
CA GLY A 83 -5.42 -10.67 3.69
C GLY A 83 -4.46 -9.76 4.43
N ILE A 84 -3.97 -10.18 5.58
CA ILE A 84 -2.99 -9.43 6.39
C ILE A 84 -1.74 -10.27 6.62
N PHE A 85 -0.58 -9.63 6.77
CA PHE A 85 0.60 -10.33 7.26
C PHE A 85 0.49 -10.58 8.78
N PRO A 86 0.78 -11.80 9.27
CA PRO A 86 0.67 -12.14 10.69
C PRO A 86 1.65 -11.34 11.56
N GLU A 87 2.85 -11.07 11.04
CA GLU A 87 3.85 -10.23 11.71
C GLU A 87 3.86 -8.82 11.11
N MET A 88 3.60 -7.82 11.96
CA MET A 88 3.70 -6.42 11.59
C MET A 88 5.12 -5.91 11.83
N VAL A 89 5.99 -6.00 10.83
CA VAL A 89 7.41 -5.64 10.99
C VAL A 89 7.63 -4.12 11.05
N GLN A 90 6.68 -3.29 10.59
CA GLN A 90 6.74 -1.82 10.68
C GLN A 90 5.33 -1.21 10.79
N ASN A 91 5.23 0.03 11.32
CA ASN A 91 4.00 0.85 11.52
C ASN A 91 3.16 1.14 10.24
N SER A 92 3.33 0.37 9.16
CA SER A 92 2.46 0.42 7.99
C SER A 92 1.52 -0.78 7.99
N LEU A 93 0.21 -0.50 7.87
CA LEU A 93 -0.80 -1.49 7.52
C LEU A 93 -0.39 -2.14 6.20
N SER A 94 0.22 -3.32 6.29
CA SER A 94 0.77 -4.04 5.15
C SER A 94 -0.24 -5.12 4.80
N GLU A 95 -1.18 -4.78 3.92
CA GLU A 95 -2.12 -5.75 3.38
C GLU A 95 -1.35 -6.78 2.53
N ALA A 96 -1.69 -8.04 2.72
CA ALA A 96 -1.21 -9.14 1.86
C ALA A 96 -2.07 -9.31 0.62
N ILE A 97 -3.35 -8.94 0.70
CA ILE A 97 -4.30 -9.07 -0.42
C ILE A 97 -5.02 -7.74 -0.57
N LEU A 98 -5.25 -7.33 -1.82
CA LEU A 98 -6.09 -6.17 -2.13
C LEU A 98 -7.49 -6.41 -1.53
N PRO A 99 -7.96 -5.56 -0.60
CA PRO A 99 -9.22 -5.82 0.05
C PRO A 99 -10.38 -5.88 -0.94
N ILE A 100 -11.15 -6.97 -0.89
CA ILE A 100 -12.29 -7.17 -1.78
C ILE A 100 -13.51 -6.58 -1.09
N SER A 101 -14.17 -5.67 -1.80
CA SER A 101 -15.40 -5.03 -1.36
C SER A 101 -16.52 -5.30 -2.36
N PRO A 102 -17.79 -5.19 -1.94
CA PRO A 102 -18.91 -5.56 -2.78
C PRO A 102 -18.98 -4.67 -4.02
N VAL A 103 -18.93 -5.31 -5.19
CA VAL A 103 -19.04 -4.63 -6.49
C VAL A 103 -20.50 -4.31 -6.83
N SER A 104 -21.47 -4.96 -6.16
CA SER A 104 -22.90 -4.79 -6.46
C SER A 104 -23.36 -3.34 -6.27
N GLN A 105 -24.29 -2.88 -7.12
CA GLN A 105 -24.84 -1.51 -7.08
C GLN A 105 -25.48 -1.18 -5.71
N ARG A 106 -25.92 -2.20 -4.98
CA ARG A 106 -26.52 -2.03 -3.65
C ARG A 106 -25.45 -1.87 -2.55
N ARG A 107 -24.18 -2.20 -2.84
CA ARG A 107 -23.08 -2.31 -1.84
C ARG A 107 -23.44 -3.24 -0.68
N ILE A 108 -24.27 -4.25 -0.97
CA ILE A 108 -24.67 -5.27 -0.01
C ILE A 108 -24.00 -6.58 -0.44
N GLY A 109 -22.70 -6.71 -0.22
CA GLY A 109 -22.06 -8.04 -0.21
C GLY A 109 -22.09 -8.58 1.21
N MET A 110 -22.12 -9.89 1.38
CA MET A 110 -21.95 -10.55 2.67
C MET A 110 -21.03 -11.74 2.45
N TYR A 111 -19.79 -11.62 2.90
CA TYR A 111 -18.78 -12.65 2.71
C TYR A 111 -18.80 -13.57 3.91
N PHE A 112 -19.19 -14.82 3.70
CA PHE A 112 -19.34 -15.79 4.77
C PHE A 112 -18.07 -16.60 4.98
N GLU A 113 -17.48 -17.09 3.89
CA GLU A 113 -16.38 -18.04 3.93
C GLU A 113 -15.29 -17.63 2.94
N VAL A 114 -14.05 -17.96 3.30
CA VAL A 114 -12.88 -17.77 2.45
C VAL A 114 -11.93 -18.95 2.61
N GLU A 115 -11.47 -19.50 1.49
CA GLU A 115 -10.53 -20.62 1.45
C GLU A 115 -9.37 -20.31 0.49
N CYS A 116 -8.21 -20.91 0.74
CA CYS A 116 -6.99 -20.66 -0.03
C CYS A 116 -6.49 -21.95 -0.69
N ASP A 117 -6.26 -21.90 -2.01
CA ASP A 117 -5.50 -22.92 -2.74
C ASP A 117 -4.04 -22.49 -2.87
N ILE A 118 -3.20 -23.12 -2.05
CA ILE A 118 -1.76 -22.84 -1.99
C ILE A 118 -1.05 -23.29 -3.28
N HIS A 119 -1.54 -24.32 -3.96
CA HIS A 119 -0.90 -24.86 -5.17
C HIS A 119 -1.21 -24.01 -6.40
N GLY A 120 -2.46 -23.55 -6.53
CA GLY A 120 -2.91 -22.66 -7.59
C GLY A 120 -2.62 -21.17 -7.33
N ASN A 121 -2.02 -20.82 -6.20
CA ASN A 121 -1.78 -19.44 -5.76
C ASN A 121 -3.04 -18.56 -5.88
N SER A 122 -4.18 -19.12 -5.49
CA SER A 122 -5.51 -18.53 -5.65
C SER A 122 -6.28 -18.70 -4.36
N PHE A 123 -7.26 -17.82 -4.11
CA PHE A 123 -8.18 -17.98 -3.01
C PHE A 123 -9.60 -17.77 -3.49
N PHE A 124 -10.54 -18.40 -2.80
CA PHE A 124 -11.94 -18.40 -3.14
C PHE A 124 -12.75 -17.80 -1.99
N TYR A 125 -13.82 -17.08 -2.32
CA TYR A 125 -14.72 -16.50 -1.32
C TYR A 125 -16.18 -16.62 -1.74
N ALA A 126 -17.04 -16.87 -0.76
CA ALA A 126 -18.48 -16.99 -0.97
C ALA A 126 -19.19 -15.68 -0.66
N ASP A 127 -19.87 -15.09 -1.65
CA ASP A 127 -20.82 -13.99 -1.44
C ASP A 127 -22.26 -14.55 -1.41
N ILE A 128 -22.85 -14.57 -0.22
CA ILE A 128 -24.19 -15.13 -0.02
C ILE A 128 -25.31 -14.18 -0.45
N MET A 129 -25.00 -12.90 -0.71
CA MET A 129 -25.98 -11.96 -1.28
C MET A 129 -26.17 -12.21 -2.78
N ASP A 130 -25.09 -12.57 -3.47
CA ASP A 130 -25.08 -12.87 -4.91
C ASP A 130 -25.16 -14.39 -5.19
N ASN A 131 -25.24 -15.23 -4.15
CA ASN A 131 -25.28 -16.70 -4.21
C ASN A 131 -24.20 -17.29 -5.16
N THR A 132 -22.99 -16.72 -5.08
CA THR A 132 -21.89 -17.03 -6.01
C THR A 132 -20.59 -17.22 -5.23
N VAL A 133 -19.78 -18.18 -5.66
CA VAL A 133 -18.40 -18.36 -5.22
C VAL A 133 -17.48 -17.77 -6.28
N TYR A 134 -16.56 -16.94 -5.84
CA TYR A 134 -15.52 -16.32 -6.67
C TYR A 134 -14.17 -16.93 -6.36
#